data_AF-A0A7J7P1Q8-F1
#
_entry.id   AF-A0A7J7P1Q8-F1
#
_cell.length_a   1.000
_cell.length_b   1.000
_cell.length_c   1.000
_cell.angle_alpha   90.00
_cell.angle_beta   90.00
_cell.angle_gamma   90.00
#
_symmetry.space_group_name_H-M   'P 1'
#
loop_
_entity.id
_entity.type
_entity.pdbx_description
1 polymer ?
#
loop_
_entity_poly.entity_id
_entity_poly.type
_entity_poly.pdbx_seq_one_letter_code
_entity_poly.pdbx_strand_id
1 'polypeptide(L)'
;KFYTKSGDRIKYHKSSSIWSGIKFAEPITKPFIGWIIGNGKKISFWRDTWATSIPLREHIDLPNHLWKLCTTKVSDFVSPDGWNFPTDISFALLAMGINISSITCNPNLEDI
;
A
#
# COMPACT_ATOMS: atom_id res chain seq x y z
N LYS A 1 14.71 -24.26 -2.25
CA LYS A 1 15.76 -25.03 -1.55
C LYS A 1 16.99 -24.15 -1.43
N PHE A 2 17.65 -24.10 -0.27
CA PHE A 2 18.79 -23.19 -0.07
C PHE A 2 20.12 -23.90 -0.30
N TYR A 3 21.04 -23.19 -0.94
CA TYR A 3 22.39 -23.67 -1.23
C TYR A 3 23.42 -22.75 -0.57
N THR A 4 24.59 -23.29 -0.25
CA THR A 4 25.76 -22.50 0.16
C THR A 4 26.33 -21.74 -1.02
N LYS A 5 27.25 -20.80 -0.76
CA LYS A 5 28.01 -20.12 -1.84
C LYS A 5 28.84 -21.11 -2.68
N SER A 6 29.19 -22.28 -2.12
CA SER A 6 29.86 -23.37 -2.82
C SER A 6 28.93 -24.27 -3.65
N GLY A 7 27.61 -24.04 -3.61
CA GLY A 7 26.63 -24.85 -4.34
C GLY A 7 26.13 -26.09 -3.60
N ASP A 8 26.56 -26.31 -2.35
CA ASP A 8 26.11 -27.44 -1.54
C ASP A 8 24.72 -27.20 -0.95
N ARG A 9 23.93 -28.27 -0.84
CA ARG A 9 22.57 -28.17 -0.30
C ARG A 9 22.61 -28.00 1.22
N ILE A 10 21.92 -26.98 1.73
CA ILE A 10 21.83 -26.74 3.17
C ILE A 10 20.92 -27.80 3.79
N LYS A 11 21.45 -28.53 4.77
CA LYS A 11 20.78 -29.68 5.44
C LYS A 11 20.17 -29.32 6.81
N TYR A 12 20.48 -28.15 7.37
CA TYR A 12 19.98 -27.72 8.68
C TYR A 12 18.81 -26.73 8.55
N HIS A 13 18.00 -26.61 9.61
CA HIS A 13 16.93 -25.63 9.69
C HIS A 13 17.52 -24.21 9.72
N LYS A 14 17.14 -23.37 8.76
CA LYS A 14 17.48 -21.94 8.79
C LYS A 14 16.52 -21.22 9.74
N SER A 15 16.99 -20.92 10.95
CA SER A 15 16.33 -19.98 11.86
C SER A 15 16.97 -18.59 11.74
N SER A 16 16.16 -17.55 11.95
CA SER A 16 16.60 -16.15 11.99
C SER A 16 16.13 -15.54 13.29
N SER A 17 17.08 -15.11 14.13
CA SER A 17 16.78 -14.33 15.33
C SER A 17 16.16 -12.97 14.98
N ILE A 18 16.50 -12.41 13.82
CA ILE A 18 15.96 -11.13 13.33
C ILE A 18 14.45 -11.21 13.13
N TRP A 19 13.96 -12.25 12.43
CA TRP A 19 12.51 -12.41 12.22
C TRP A 19 11.74 -12.61 13.53
N SER A 20 12.36 -13.27 14.51
CA SER A 20 11.75 -13.42 15.84
C SER A 20 11.66 -12.08 16.57
N GLY A 21 12.70 -11.24 16.49
CA GLY A 21 12.69 -9.88 17.03
C GLY A 21 11.68 -8.97 16.34
N ILE A 22 11.58 -9.01 15.01
CA ILE A 22 10.58 -8.25 14.25
C ILE A 22 9.16 -8.68 14.64
N LYS A 23 8.90 -9.98 14.75
CA LYS A 23 7.59 -10.50 15.17
C LYS A 23 7.22 -10.05 16.58
N PHE A 24 8.20 -10.00 17.49
CA PHE A 24 8.00 -9.47 18.84
C PHE A 24 7.65 -7.96 18.82
N ALA A 25 8.30 -7.19 17.94
CA ALA A 25 8.08 -5.75 17.82
C ALA A 25 6.82 -5.39 17.00
N GLU A 26 6.30 -6.30 16.16
CA GLU A 26 5.16 -6.07 15.26
C GLU A 26 3.99 -5.31 15.92
N PRO A 27 3.41 -5.74 17.06
CA PRO A 27 2.26 -5.05 17.63
C PRO A 27 2.55 -3.59 18.04
N ILE A 28 3.80 -3.28 18.34
CA ILE A 28 4.24 -1.94 18.74
C ILE A 28 4.51 -1.07 17.50
N THR A 29 5.09 -1.64 16.45
CA THR A 29 5.51 -0.90 15.25
C THR A 29 4.44 -0.79 14.18
N LYS A 30 3.51 -1.75 14.11
CA LYS A 30 2.45 -1.82 13.10
C LYS A 30 1.63 -0.53 12.94
N PRO A 31 1.27 0.21 14.01
CA PRO A 31 0.57 1.50 13.87
C PRO A 31 1.39 2.60 13.19
N PHE A 32 2.71 2.46 13.15
CA PHE A 32 3.65 3.44 12.59
C PHE A 32 4.18 3.02 11.21
N ILE A 33 3.79 1.85 10.72
CA ILE A 33 4.17 1.36 9.39
C ILE A 33 3.05 1.72 8.43
N GLY A 34 3.39 2.50 7.41
CA GLY A 34 2.47 2.90 6.34
C GLY A 34 2.90 2.42 4.97
N TRP A 35 2.02 2.56 3.99
CA TRP A 35 2.35 2.33 2.58
C TRP A 35 3.24 3.45 2.07
N ILE A 36 4.33 3.07 1.39
CA ILE A 36 5.07 3.98 0.51
C ILE A 36 4.59 3.68 -0.91
N ILE A 37 3.92 4.65 -1.51
CA ILE A 37 3.50 4.57 -2.90
C ILE A 37 4.64 5.13 -3.74
N GLY A 38 5.01 4.41 -4.79
CA GLY A 38 5.93 4.92 -5.79
C GLY A 38 5.25 6.01 -6.62
N ASN A 39 5.31 5.86 -7.94
CA ASN A 39 4.70 6.80 -8.87
C ASN A 39 3.19 6.62 -9.05
N GLY A 40 2.60 5.56 -8.47
CA GLY A 40 1.17 5.31 -8.45
C GLY A 40 0.56 4.99 -9.81
N LYS A 41 1.36 4.82 -10.87
CA LYS A 41 0.87 4.60 -12.24
C LYS A 41 0.32 3.20 -12.43
N LYS A 42 0.81 2.22 -11.66
CA LYS A 42 0.32 0.83 -11.74
C LYS A 42 -0.85 0.60 -10.78
N ILE A 43 -0.92 1.36 -9.69
CA ILE A 43 -1.90 1.21 -8.62
C ILE A 43 -3.26 1.80 -9.00
N SER A 44 -4.31 0.98 -8.95
CA SER A 44 -5.71 1.42 -9.07
C SER A 44 -6.13 2.18 -7.82
N PHE A 45 -6.70 3.37 -8.02
CA PHE A 45 -7.19 4.19 -6.92
C PHE A 45 -8.30 3.49 -6.11
N TRP A 46 -9.20 2.77 -6.78
CA TRP A 46 -10.37 2.17 -6.13
C TRP A 46 -10.20 0.71 -5.72
N ARG A 47 -9.38 -0.05 -6.45
CA ARG A 47 -9.38 -1.53 -6.42
C ARG A 47 -8.21 -2.13 -5.66
N ASP A 48 -7.14 -1.37 -5.46
CA ASP A 48 -5.95 -1.83 -4.74
C ASP A 48 -5.94 -1.31 -3.31
N THR A 49 -5.31 -2.07 -2.41
CA THR A 49 -5.07 -1.70 -1.02
C THR A 49 -3.84 -0.81 -0.90
N TRP A 50 -4.01 0.50 -1.13
CA TRP A 50 -2.93 1.48 -1.02
C TRP A 50 -3.11 2.47 0.13
N ALA A 51 -4.35 2.76 0.53
CA ALA A 51 -4.67 3.71 1.59
C ALA A 51 -5.07 3.05 2.91
N THR A 52 -5.71 1.88 2.85
CA THR A 52 -6.22 1.15 4.02
C THR A 52 -5.92 -0.34 3.89
N SER A 53 -6.42 -1.14 4.83
CA SER A 53 -6.33 -2.60 4.80
C SER A 53 -7.22 -3.27 3.75
N ILE A 54 -8.22 -2.56 3.20
CA ILE A 54 -9.11 -3.05 2.15
C ILE A 54 -9.20 -2.05 0.99
N PRO A 55 -9.55 -2.45 -0.23
CA PRO A 55 -9.74 -1.52 -1.34
C PRO A 55 -10.79 -0.45 -1.03
N LEU A 56 -10.58 0.79 -1.51
CA LEU A 56 -11.53 1.90 -1.28
C LEU A 56 -12.96 1.58 -1.76
N ARG A 57 -13.10 0.82 -2.85
CA ARG A 57 -14.40 0.39 -3.38
C ARG A 57 -15.23 -0.42 -2.38
N GLU A 58 -14.60 -1.09 -1.42
CA GLU A 58 -15.31 -1.91 -0.43
C GLU A 58 -15.94 -1.07 0.68
N HIS A 59 -15.56 0.22 0.78
CA HIS A 59 -16.20 1.19 1.66
C HIS A 59 -17.43 1.87 1.03
N ILE A 60 -17.67 1.67 -0.27
CA ILE A 60 -18.74 2.36 -1.02
C ILE A 60 -19.70 1.32 -1.59
N ASP A 61 -20.98 1.47 -1.27
CA ASP A 61 -22.03 0.64 -1.87
C ASP A 61 -22.38 1.15 -3.28
N LEU A 62 -21.64 0.64 -4.28
CA LEU A 62 -21.84 0.95 -5.69
C LEU A 62 -22.02 -0.34 -6.50
N PRO A 63 -23.01 -0.40 -7.42
CA PRO A 63 -23.20 -1.55 -8.30
C PRO A 63 -21.93 -1.97 -9.06
N ASN A 64 -21.66 -3.28 -9.09
CA ASN A 64 -20.45 -3.86 -9.69
C ASN A 64 -20.18 -3.46 -11.15
N HIS A 65 -21.22 -3.18 -11.92
CA HIS A 65 -21.08 -2.76 -13.32
C HIS A 65 -20.48 -1.34 -13.44
N LEU A 66 -20.71 -0.46 -12.46
CA LEU A 66 -20.19 0.91 -12.45
C LEU A 66 -18.71 0.95 -12.10
N TRP A 67 -18.22 0.01 -11.27
CA TRP A 67 -16.78 -0.10 -10.97
C TRP A 67 -15.91 -0.35 -12.22
N LYS A 68 -16.50 -0.82 -13.33
CA LYS A 68 -15.78 -0.96 -14.61
C LYS A 68 -15.43 0.40 -15.23
N LEU A 69 -16.19 1.45 -14.89
CA LEU A 69 -15.96 2.82 -15.36
C LEU A 69 -14.90 3.54 -14.50
N CYS A 70 -14.64 3.04 -13.30
CA CYS A 70 -13.66 3.60 -12.36
C CYS A 70 -12.24 3.12 -12.69
N THR A 71 -11.64 3.70 -13.72
CA THR A 71 -10.29 3.32 -14.22
C THR A 71 -9.15 4.16 -13.64
N THR A 72 -9.45 5.09 -12.74
CA THR A 72 -8.46 6.04 -12.20
C THR A 72 -7.34 5.34 -11.45
N LYS A 73 -6.14 5.91 -11.61
CA LYS A 73 -4.90 5.50 -10.95
C LYS A 73 -4.60 6.43 -9.79
N VAL A 74 -3.76 5.97 -8.87
CA VAL A 74 -3.28 6.81 -7.77
C VAL A 74 -2.50 8.01 -8.31
N SER A 75 -1.71 7.81 -9.37
CA SER A 75 -0.96 8.87 -10.05
C SER A 75 -1.83 10.04 -10.55
N ASP A 76 -3.13 9.81 -10.81
CA ASP A 76 -4.03 10.86 -11.31
C ASP A 76 -4.30 11.94 -10.25
N PHE A 77 -4.01 11.65 -8.98
CA PHE A 77 -4.23 12.53 -7.83
C PHE A 77 -2.92 12.92 -7.13
N VAL A 78 -1.77 12.68 -7.76
CA VAL A 78 -0.47 13.02 -7.20
C VAL A 78 0.13 14.15 -8.02
N SER A 79 0.46 15.25 -7.34
CA SER A 79 1.20 16.39 -7.88
C SER A 79 2.57 16.50 -7.20
N PRO A 80 3.48 17.34 -7.73
CA PRO A 80 4.77 17.60 -7.08
C PRO A 80 4.65 18.12 -5.64
N ASP A 81 3.56 18.82 -5.33
CA ASP A 81 3.28 19.40 -4.01
C ASP A 81 2.50 18.46 -3.09
N GLY A 82 2.27 17.21 -3.52
CA GLY A 82 1.60 16.16 -2.74
C GLY A 82 0.28 15.69 -3.36
N TRP A 83 -0.69 15.39 -2.52
CA TRP A 83 -1.98 14.86 -2.96
C TRP A 83 -2.90 15.97 -3.47
N ASN A 84 -3.42 15.82 -4.68
CA ASN A 84 -4.37 16.73 -5.32
C ASN A 84 -5.69 16.01 -5.61
N PHE A 85 -6.61 16.04 -4.65
CA PHE A 85 -7.93 15.42 -4.75
C PHE A 85 -9.03 16.46 -5.01
N PRO A 86 -10.03 16.14 -5.85
CA PRO A 86 -11.30 16.85 -5.83
C PRO A 86 -11.92 16.84 -4.43
N THR A 87 -12.57 17.94 -4.05
CA THR A 87 -13.14 18.16 -2.71
C THR A 87 -14.04 17.01 -2.24
N ASP A 88 -14.87 16.47 -3.13
CA ASP A 88 -15.78 15.36 -2.80
C ASP A 88 -15.01 14.08 -2.43
N ILE A 89 -13.91 13.80 -3.13
CA ILE A 89 -13.04 12.65 -2.83
C ILE A 89 -12.33 12.87 -1.49
N SER A 90 -11.82 14.07 -1.23
CA SER A 90 -11.21 14.40 0.05
C SER A 90 -12.17 14.20 1.22
N PHE A 91 -13.42 14.66 1.09
CA PHE A 91 -14.44 14.47 2.13
C PHE A 91 -14.79 12.99 2.33
N ALA A 92 -14.93 12.22 1.24
CA ALA A 92 -15.20 10.78 1.33
C ALA A 92 -14.06 10.03 2.06
N LEU A 93 -12.80 10.31 1.71
CA LEU A 93 -11.64 9.71 2.37
C LEU A 93 -11.57 10.07 3.86
N LEU A 94 -11.87 11.32 4.21
CA LEU A 94 -11.92 11.76 5.61
C LEU A 94 -13.05 11.04 6.38
N ALA A 95 -14.23 10.91 5.78
CA ALA A 95 -15.36 10.19 6.38
C ALA A 95 -15.06 8.69 6.59
N MET A 96 -14.19 8.10 5.77
CA MET A 96 -13.66 6.74 5.94
C MET A 96 -12.55 6.64 7.00
N GLY A 97 -12.12 7.75 7.61
CA GLY A 97 -11.04 7.79 8.59
C GLY A 97 -9.64 7.69 7.98
N ILE A 98 -9.50 7.98 6.68
CA ILE A 98 -8.23 7.85 5.96
C ILE A 98 -7.43 9.14 6.11
N ASN A 99 -6.30 9.05 6.81
CA ASN A 99 -5.36 10.16 6.92
C ASN A 99 -4.37 10.16 5.74
N ILE A 100 -4.75 10.83 4.65
CA ILE A 100 -3.95 10.96 3.42
C ILE A 100 -2.56 11.55 3.70
N SER A 101 -2.42 12.46 4.67
CA SER A 101 -1.12 13.08 4.99
C SER A 101 -0.09 12.10 5.55
N SER A 102 -0.54 10.95 6.06
CA SER A 102 0.33 9.88 6.53
C SER A 102 0.81 8.94 5.43
N ILE A 103 0.22 9.04 4.23
CA ILE A 103 0.56 8.21 3.07
C ILE A 103 1.56 8.96 2.21
N THR A 104 2.78 8.44 2.15
CA THR A 104 3.84 9.01 1.31
C THR A 104 3.70 8.50 -0.11
N CYS A 105 3.53 9.41 -1.07
CA CYS A 105 3.69 9.13 -2.49
C CYS A 105 4.98 9.76 -2.99
N ASN A 106 5.85 8.98 -3.63
CA ASN A 106 7.07 9.47 -4.22
C ASN A 106 7.03 9.27 -5.75
N PRO A 107 6.70 10.33 -6.53
CA PRO A 107 6.55 10.23 -7.98
C PRO A 107 7.85 9.83 -8.70
N ASN A 108 9.01 9.93 -8.03
CA ASN A 108 10.31 9.56 -8.58
C ASN A 108 10.70 8.10 -8.33
N LEU A 109 9.94 7.36 -7.51
CA LEU A 109 10.14 5.93 -7.27
C LEU A 109 9.18 5.12 -8.13
N GLU A 110 9.62 3.97 -8.65
CA GLU A 110 8.68 3.03 -9.27
C GLU A 110 7.84 2.31 -8.21
N ASP A 111 6.60 1.97 -8.57
CA ASP A 111 5.75 1.09 -7.76
C ASP A 111 6.43 -0.29 -7.62
N ILE A 112 6.48 -0.82 -6.38
CA ILE A 112 7.07 -2.12 -6.01
C ILE A 112 6.10 -3.26 -6.34
#